data_AF-A0A2T6BYQ7-F1
#
_entry.id   AF-A0A2T6BYQ7-F1
#
_cell.length_a   1.000
_cell.length_b   1.000
_cell.length_c   1.000
_cell.angle_alpha   90.00
_cell.angle_beta   90.00
_cell.angle_gamma   90.00
#
_symmetry.space_group_name_H-M   'P 1'
#
loop_
_entity.id
_entity.type
_entity.pdbx_description
1 polymer ?
#
loop_
_entity_poly.entity_id
_entity_poly.type
_entity_poly.pdbx_seq_one_letter_code
_entity_poly.pdbx_strand_id
1 'polypeptide(L)'
;MEKNYKYDIAISFADEDRNIALSICLALKLVAPELISYYYPERQDKMIGKKLKEELKEIYRHDSRCVIIIVSQHYINQNKKFVQAEIEAFMPRYLMEKETFLIPVVIDDTSVTKVGDELDGITWFSWDYNAEHLADQIKRILGKNIDASFTNKKESKKNKSRESSQVFEANGNNFQNDVMFGNNNTINKGNIK
;
A
#
# COMPACT_ATOMS: atom_id res chain seq x y z
N MET A 1 5.72 6.49 -12.20
CA MET A 1 6.31 6.66 -10.85
C MET A 1 5.65 5.63 -9.95
N GLU A 2 6.42 4.84 -9.19
CA GLU A 2 5.84 3.99 -8.14
C GLU A 2 5.13 4.93 -7.15
N LYS A 3 3.82 4.75 -6.94
CA LYS A 3 3.10 5.49 -5.90
C LYS A 3 3.61 4.99 -4.55
N ASN A 4 4.10 5.91 -3.72
CA ASN A 4 4.59 5.60 -2.39
C ASN A 4 3.44 5.78 -1.38
N TYR A 5 2.74 4.70 -1.06
CA TYR A 5 1.68 4.70 -0.07
C TYR A 5 2.28 4.58 1.34
N LYS A 6 1.71 5.30 2.31
CA LYS A 6 2.09 5.19 3.73
C LYS A 6 1.54 3.91 4.37
N TYR A 7 0.42 3.43 3.84
CA TYR A 7 -0.29 2.24 4.32
C TYR A 7 -0.56 1.31 3.16
N ASP A 8 -0.42 0.00 3.38
CA ASP A 8 -0.86 -1.01 2.42
C ASP A 8 -2.39 -1.12 2.43
N ILE A 9 -3.00 -0.97 3.60
CA ILE A 9 -4.43 -1.17 3.83
C ILE A 9 -4.94 -0.10 4.77
N ALA A 10 -6.07 0.52 4.46
CA ALA A 10 -6.87 1.27 5.42
C ALA A 10 -8.25 0.62 5.62
N ILE A 11 -8.83 0.77 6.82
CA ILE A 11 -10.14 0.19 7.16
C ILE A 11 -11.15 1.34 7.31
N SER A 12 -12.13 1.38 6.42
CA SER A 12 -13.30 2.26 6.48
C SER A 12 -14.50 1.52 7.05
N PHE A 13 -15.17 2.10 8.05
CA PHE A 13 -16.24 1.44 8.80
C PHE A 13 -17.15 2.46 9.50
N ALA A 14 -18.35 2.03 9.89
CA ALA A 14 -19.24 2.82 10.74
C ALA A 14 -18.84 2.70 12.21
N ASP A 15 -19.08 3.74 13.01
CA ASP A 15 -18.70 3.70 14.44
C ASP A 15 -19.34 2.51 15.19
N GLU A 16 -20.53 2.09 14.79
CA GLU A 16 -21.25 0.91 15.30
C GLU A 16 -20.52 -0.41 14.99
N ASP A 17 -19.77 -0.46 13.89
CA ASP A 17 -19.04 -1.65 13.42
C ASP A 17 -17.60 -1.70 13.94
N ARG A 18 -17.25 -0.84 14.92
CA ARG A 18 -15.89 -0.68 15.44
C ARG A 18 -15.25 -1.98 15.91
N ASN A 19 -16.02 -2.88 16.52
CA ASN A 19 -15.51 -4.15 17.02
C ASN A 19 -15.06 -5.08 15.88
N ILE A 20 -15.79 -5.05 14.76
CA ILE A 20 -15.42 -5.80 13.55
C ILE A 20 -14.17 -5.15 12.93
N ALA A 21 -14.12 -3.83 12.81
CA ALA A 21 -12.94 -3.14 12.30
C ALA A 21 -11.68 -3.42 13.14
N LEU A 22 -11.82 -3.45 14.47
CA LEU A 22 -10.73 -3.80 15.38
C LEU A 22 -10.27 -5.25 15.18
N SER A 23 -11.20 -6.21 15.08
CA SER A 23 -10.82 -7.62 14.90
C SER A 23 -10.07 -7.83 13.58
N ILE A 24 -10.51 -7.17 12.50
CA ILE A 24 -9.82 -7.18 11.20
C ILE A 24 -8.42 -6.57 11.32
N CYS A 25 -8.29 -5.42 11.99
CA CYS A 25 -7.00 -4.76 12.20
C CYS A 25 -6.01 -5.69 12.94
N LEU A 26 -6.45 -6.32 14.02
CA LEU A 26 -5.64 -7.24 14.81
C LEU A 26 -5.26 -8.49 14.02
N ALA A 27 -6.20 -9.08 13.28
CA ALA A 27 -5.94 -10.23 12.43
C ALA A 27 -4.92 -9.92 11.33
N LEU A 28 -5.02 -8.75 10.68
CA LEU A 28 -4.04 -8.30 9.69
C LEU A 28 -2.63 -8.20 10.27
N LYS A 29 -2.51 -7.62 11.47
CA LYS A 29 -1.21 -7.51 12.16
C LYS A 29 -0.60 -8.87 12.52
N LEU A 30 -1.44 -9.85 12.81
CA LEU A 30 -1.00 -11.20 13.18
C LEU A 30 -0.62 -12.04 11.94
N VAL A 31 -1.49 -12.06 10.93
CA VAL A 31 -1.39 -12.93 9.75
C VAL A 31 -0.50 -12.35 8.66
N ALA A 32 -0.49 -11.02 8.52
CA ALA A 32 0.27 -10.28 7.51
C ALA A 32 1.09 -9.14 8.15
N PRO A 33 2.02 -9.45 9.08
CA PRO A 33 2.81 -8.43 9.78
C PRO A 33 3.68 -7.56 8.86
N GLU A 34 3.92 -7.99 7.63
CA GLU A 34 4.60 -7.23 6.59
C GLU A 34 3.75 -6.10 5.99
N LEU A 35 2.43 -6.14 6.15
CA LEU A 35 1.50 -5.13 5.61
C LEU A 35 1.22 -4.06 6.67
N ILE A 36 1.36 -2.80 6.28
CA ILE A 36 1.09 -1.67 7.18
C ILE A 36 -0.40 -1.31 7.09
N SER A 37 -1.18 -1.70 8.10
CA SER A 37 -2.60 -1.36 8.21
C SER A 37 -2.86 -0.03 8.93
N TYR A 38 -3.84 0.73 8.45
CA TYR A 38 -4.36 1.93 9.09
C TYR A 38 -5.74 1.68 9.70
N TYR A 39 -5.83 1.94 11.01
CA TYR A 39 -7.06 1.90 11.79
C TYR A 39 -7.12 3.16 12.65
N TYR A 40 -8.07 4.05 12.36
CA TYR A 40 -8.08 5.41 12.93
C TYR A 40 -8.12 5.44 14.48
N PRO A 41 -8.83 4.53 15.19
CA PRO A 41 -8.89 4.60 16.65
C PRO A 41 -7.54 4.38 17.34
N GLU A 42 -6.58 3.72 16.69
CA GLU A 42 -5.20 3.60 17.21
C GLU A 42 -4.35 4.87 17.03
N ARG A 43 -4.89 5.90 16.37
CA ARG A 43 -4.20 7.16 16.04
C ARG A 43 -4.87 8.39 16.65
N GLN A 44 -5.68 8.20 17.69
CA GLN A 44 -6.43 9.30 18.31
C GLN A 44 -5.53 10.44 18.78
N ASP A 45 -4.35 10.13 19.33
CA ASP A 45 -3.32 11.10 19.74
C ASP A 45 -2.92 12.06 18.62
N LYS A 46 -2.84 11.57 17.38
CA LYS A 46 -2.48 12.36 16.19
C LYS A 46 -3.68 13.08 15.56
N MET A 47 -4.91 12.73 15.96
CA MET A 47 -6.16 13.23 15.40
C MET A 47 -6.86 14.28 16.28
N ILE A 48 -6.44 14.44 17.54
CA ILE A 48 -6.98 15.47 18.43
C ILE A 48 -6.79 16.86 17.81
N GLY A 49 -7.87 17.65 17.79
CA GLY A 49 -7.88 19.01 17.24
C GLY A 49 -7.92 19.09 15.72
N LYS A 50 -7.89 17.95 15.01
CA LYS A 50 -8.03 17.89 13.55
C LYS A 50 -9.45 17.59 13.13
N LYS A 51 -9.77 17.94 11.89
CA LYS A 51 -11.00 17.50 11.23
C LYS A 51 -10.82 16.06 10.74
N LEU A 52 -11.20 15.10 11.59
CA LEU A 52 -11.08 13.65 11.33
C LEU A 52 -11.50 13.27 9.90
N LYS A 53 -12.63 13.83 9.43
CA LYS A 53 -13.20 13.55 8.12
C LYS A 53 -12.27 13.92 6.96
N GLU A 54 -11.63 15.08 7.02
CA GLU A 54 -10.72 15.54 5.96
C GLU A 54 -9.45 14.67 5.94
N GLU A 55 -8.93 14.31 7.11
CA GLU A 55 -7.76 13.43 7.23
C GLU A 55 -8.05 12.00 6.73
N LEU A 56 -9.20 11.42 7.06
CA LEU A 56 -9.59 10.10 6.58
C LEU A 56 -9.72 10.07 5.04
N LYS A 57 -10.27 11.13 4.43
CA LYS A 57 -10.34 11.24 2.97
C LYS A 57 -8.96 11.22 2.32
N GLU A 58 -8.01 11.99 2.85
CA GLU A 58 -6.63 11.99 2.36
C GLU A 58 -5.97 10.62 2.53
N ILE A 59 -6.23 9.95 3.66
CA ILE A 59 -5.67 8.63 3.92
C ILE A 59 -6.21 7.59 2.94
N TYR A 60 -7.53 7.56 2.74
CA TYR A 60 -8.16 6.60 1.82
C TYR A 60 -7.80 6.89 0.36
N ARG A 61 -7.77 8.16 -0.03
CA ARG A 61 -7.53 8.55 -1.42
C ARG A 61 -6.06 8.49 -1.81
N HIS A 62 -5.15 8.93 -0.95
CA HIS A 62 -3.76 9.20 -1.33
C HIS A 62 -2.74 8.39 -0.55
N ASP A 63 -2.94 8.14 0.74
CA ASP A 63 -1.92 7.49 1.58
C ASP A 63 -2.04 5.96 1.64
N SER A 64 -3.15 5.37 1.21
CA SER A 64 -3.41 3.92 1.34
C SER A 64 -3.41 3.23 -0.01
N ARG A 65 -2.70 2.12 -0.15
CA ARG A 65 -2.69 1.31 -1.38
C ARG A 65 -4.06 0.71 -1.66
N CYS A 66 -4.69 0.14 -0.63
CA CYS A 66 -6.01 -0.47 -0.69
C CYS A 66 -6.88 0.00 0.50
N VAL A 67 -8.20 -0.03 0.33
CA VAL A 67 -9.18 0.28 1.37
C VAL A 67 -10.12 -0.90 1.54
N ILE A 68 -10.21 -1.44 2.75
CA ILE A 68 -11.30 -2.32 3.17
C ILE A 68 -12.47 -1.42 3.55
N ILE A 69 -13.62 -1.64 2.95
CA ILE A 69 -14.86 -0.96 3.31
C ILE A 69 -15.81 -1.97 3.96
N ILE A 70 -16.13 -1.74 5.24
CA ILE A 70 -17.14 -2.53 5.94
C ILE A 70 -18.52 -1.99 5.54
N VAL A 71 -19.26 -2.82 4.80
CA VAL A 71 -20.58 -2.49 4.28
C VAL A 71 -21.64 -3.04 5.23
N SER A 72 -22.39 -2.14 5.82
CA SER A 72 -23.46 -2.43 6.78
C SER A 72 -24.60 -1.41 6.66
N GLN A 73 -25.73 -1.70 7.29
CA GLN A 73 -26.82 -0.75 7.42
C GLN A 73 -26.36 0.51 8.17
N HIS A 74 -25.49 0.36 9.17
CA HIS A 74 -24.92 1.50 9.90
C HIS A 74 -24.05 2.36 8.99
N TYR A 75 -23.25 1.74 8.13
CA TYR A 75 -22.41 2.44 7.16
C TYR A 75 -23.23 3.33 6.22
N ILE A 76 -24.33 2.81 5.67
CA ILE A 76 -25.18 3.58 4.72
C ILE A 76 -26.15 4.55 5.41
N ASN A 77 -26.51 4.30 6.68
CA ASN A 77 -27.47 5.13 7.43
C ASN A 77 -26.80 6.28 8.18
N GLN A 78 -25.47 6.29 8.27
CA GLN A 78 -24.73 7.50 8.64
C GLN A 78 -25.21 8.66 7.77
N ASN A 79 -25.44 9.82 8.40
CA ASN A 79 -26.03 11.03 7.84
C ASN A 79 -25.69 11.19 6.33
N LYS A 80 -26.61 10.86 5.41
CA LYS A 80 -26.33 10.50 3.99
C LYS A 80 -25.33 11.38 3.24
N LYS A 81 -25.31 12.69 3.52
CA LYS A 81 -24.34 13.64 2.96
C LYS A 81 -22.89 13.32 3.34
N PHE A 82 -22.68 12.74 4.50
CA PHE A 82 -21.37 12.36 5.04
C PHE A 82 -20.84 11.09 4.39
N VAL A 83 -21.70 10.07 4.26
CA VAL A 83 -21.39 8.82 3.55
C VAL A 83 -21.06 9.09 2.09
N GLN A 84 -21.86 9.92 1.41
CA GLN A 84 -21.55 10.39 0.05
C GLN A 84 -20.19 11.09 -0.03
N ALA A 85 -19.86 11.95 0.92
CA ALA A 85 -18.61 12.69 0.90
C ALA A 85 -17.37 11.80 1.15
N GLU A 86 -17.48 10.72 1.91
CA GLU A 86 -16.43 9.69 2.04
C GLU A 86 -16.29 8.87 0.76
N ILE A 87 -17.42 8.48 0.16
CA ILE A 87 -17.47 7.71 -1.08
C ILE A 87 -16.90 8.51 -2.25
N GLU A 88 -17.24 9.78 -2.37
CA GLU A 88 -16.64 10.73 -3.33
C GLU A 88 -15.12 10.85 -3.18
N ALA A 89 -14.55 10.58 -1.99
CA ALA A 89 -13.12 10.70 -1.79
C ALA A 89 -12.34 9.55 -2.45
N PHE A 90 -12.90 8.34 -2.48
CA PHE A 90 -12.19 7.17 -2.98
C PHE A 90 -12.75 6.65 -4.32
N MET A 91 -13.99 6.96 -4.71
CA MET A 91 -14.58 6.56 -6.00
C MET A 91 -13.81 7.04 -7.22
N PRO A 92 -13.35 8.31 -7.31
CA PRO A 92 -12.56 8.75 -8.46
C PRO A 92 -11.28 7.92 -8.63
N ARG A 93 -10.69 7.47 -7.52
CA ARG A 93 -9.50 6.62 -7.56
C ARG A 93 -9.85 5.18 -7.93
N TYR A 94 -10.91 4.62 -7.38
CA TYR A 94 -11.43 3.31 -7.75
C TYR A 94 -11.70 3.22 -9.26
N LEU A 95 -12.33 4.24 -9.84
CA LEU A 95 -12.64 4.29 -11.28
C LEU A 95 -11.39 4.48 -12.17
N MET A 96 -10.31 5.06 -11.64
CA MET A 96 -9.08 5.31 -12.39
C MET A 96 -8.05 4.18 -12.29
N GLU A 97 -8.03 3.44 -11.19
CA GLU A 97 -7.04 2.38 -10.96
C GLU A 97 -7.54 1.02 -11.47
N LYS A 98 -6.70 0.33 -12.25
CA LYS A 98 -7.01 -1.01 -12.79
C LYS A 98 -6.77 -2.16 -11.79
N GLU A 99 -6.30 -1.85 -10.59
CA GLU A 99 -5.99 -2.82 -9.53
C GLU A 99 -7.04 -2.78 -8.41
N THR A 100 -7.09 -3.82 -7.58
CA THR A 100 -8.00 -3.96 -6.43
C THR A 100 -7.72 -2.89 -5.36
N PHE A 101 -8.22 -1.68 -5.58
CA PHE A 101 -8.12 -0.57 -4.67
C PHE A 101 -9.14 -0.67 -3.52
N LEU A 102 -10.34 -1.18 -3.79
CA LEU A 102 -11.42 -1.31 -2.81
C LEU A 102 -11.75 -2.78 -2.56
N ILE A 103 -11.84 -3.18 -1.29
CA ILE A 103 -12.25 -4.53 -0.86
C ILE A 103 -13.51 -4.39 0.00
N PRO A 104 -14.70 -4.67 -0.56
CA PRO A 104 -15.93 -4.66 0.21
C PRO A 104 -16.03 -5.87 1.14
N VAL A 105 -16.34 -5.62 2.40
CA VAL A 105 -16.65 -6.63 3.42
C VAL A 105 -18.08 -6.39 3.87
N VAL A 106 -18.99 -7.24 3.40
CA VAL A 106 -20.43 -7.13 3.68
C VAL A 106 -20.73 -7.89 4.97
N ILE A 107 -21.23 -7.20 5.99
CA ILE A 107 -21.46 -7.78 7.33
C ILE A 107 -22.94 -8.05 7.65
N ASP A 108 -23.87 -7.59 6.80
CA ASP A 108 -25.31 -7.81 6.90
C ASP A 108 -25.96 -7.86 5.50
N ASP A 109 -27.28 -7.73 5.40
CA ASP A 109 -28.02 -7.76 4.12
C ASP A 109 -27.86 -6.48 3.27
N THR A 110 -26.91 -5.61 3.58
CA THR A 110 -26.67 -4.37 2.85
C THR A 110 -25.93 -4.62 1.55
N SER A 111 -26.60 -4.30 0.43
CA SER A 111 -25.97 -4.32 -0.90
C SER A 111 -24.83 -3.30 -1.00
N VAL A 112 -23.71 -3.72 -1.60
CA VAL A 112 -22.58 -2.85 -1.96
C VAL A 112 -23.00 -1.67 -2.86
N THR A 113 -24.03 -1.85 -3.69
CA THR A 113 -24.55 -0.76 -4.55
C THR A 113 -25.18 0.38 -3.75
N LYS A 114 -25.56 0.15 -2.49
CA LYS A 114 -26.03 1.24 -1.61
C LYS A 114 -24.90 2.17 -1.15
N VAL A 115 -23.65 1.75 -1.30
CA VAL A 115 -22.47 2.61 -1.13
C VAL A 115 -22.33 3.46 -2.39
N GLY A 116 -22.22 2.85 -3.56
CA GLY A 116 -22.26 3.58 -4.83
C GLY A 116 -22.67 2.66 -5.96
N ASP A 117 -23.40 3.21 -6.94
CA ASP A 117 -23.89 2.47 -8.10
C ASP A 117 -22.73 1.91 -8.94
N GLU A 118 -21.55 2.56 -8.87
CA GLU A 118 -20.31 2.14 -9.55
C GLU A 118 -19.72 0.83 -9.01
N LEU A 119 -20.21 0.35 -7.85
CA LEU A 119 -19.83 -0.94 -7.29
C LEU A 119 -20.71 -2.09 -7.81
N ASP A 120 -21.64 -1.83 -8.72
CA ASP A 120 -22.39 -2.92 -9.35
C ASP A 120 -21.45 -3.91 -10.05
N GLY A 121 -21.69 -5.20 -9.82
CA GLY A 121 -20.85 -6.29 -10.33
C GLY A 121 -19.49 -6.47 -9.65
N ILE A 122 -19.12 -5.67 -8.64
CA ILE A 122 -17.91 -5.93 -7.84
C ILE A 122 -18.10 -7.20 -7.00
N THR A 123 -17.02 -7.96 -6.80
CA THR A 123 -17.01 -9.04 -5.80
C THR A 123 -16.77 -8.49 -4.40
N TRP A 124 -17.32 -9.15 -3.39
CA TRP A 124 -17.16 -8.80 -1.98
C TRP A 124 -16.79 -10.01 -1.14
N PHE A 125 -16.23 -9.75 0.03
CA PHE A 125 -16.12 -10.76 1.08
C PHE A 125 -17.40 -10.72 1.92
N SER A 126 -18.11 -11.85 2.01
CA SER A 126 -19.20 -12.01 2.98
C SER A 126 -18.60 -12.29 4.34
N TRP A 127 -18.87 -11.43 5.32
CA TRP A 127 -18.35 -11.62 6.67
C TRP A 127 -18.84 -12.94 7.27
N ASP A 128 -17.89 -13.75 7.71
CA ASP A 128 -18.11 -15.09 8.26
C ASP A 128 -17.74 -15.17 9.76
N TYR A 129 -17.63 -14.01 10.42
CA TYR A 129 -17.17 -13.87 11.79
C TYR A 129 -15.73 -14.34 12.03
N ASN A 130 -14.92 -14.48 10.97
CA ASN A 130 -13.53 -14.89 11.05
C ASN A 130 -12.59 -13.84 10.43
N ALA A 131 -12.07 -12.95 11.29
CA ALA A 131 -11.13 -11.91 10.89
C ALA A 131 -9.82 -12.47 10.30
N GLU A 132 -9.35 -13.62 10.79
CA GLU A 132 -8.13 -14.26 10.29
C GLU A 132 -8.31 -14.78 8.87
N HIS A 133 -9.49 -15.34 8.56
CA HIS A 133 -9.80 -15.78 7.20
C HIS A 133 -9.78 -14.61 6.21
N LEU A 134 -10.36 -13.46 6.58
CA LEU A 134 -10.27 -12.25 5.77
C LEU A 134 -8.82 -11.76 5.61
N ALA A 135 -8.04 -11.73 6.71
CA ALA A 135 -6.64 -11.30 6.67
C ALA A 135 -5.79 -12.18 5.73
N ASP A 136 -6.01 -13.50 5.78
CA ASP A 136 -5.40 -14.47 4.88
C ASP A 136 -5.74 -14.23 3.41
N GLN A 137 -7.02 -13.93 3.11
CA GLN A 137 -7.46 -13.57 1.76
C GLN A 137 -6.75 -12.30 1.27
N ILE A 138 -6.71 -11.26 2.11
CA ILE A 138 -6.06 -9.99 1.77
C ILE A 138 -4.57 -10.17 1.54
N LYS A 139 -3.88 -10.95 2.39
CA LYS A 139 -2.47 -11.29 2.21
C LYS A 139 -2.22 -11.93 0.84
N ARG A 140 -3.07 -12.87 0.42
CA ARG A 140 -2.97 -13.50 -0.91
C ARG A 140 -3.23 -12.53 -2.05
N ILE A 141 -4.24 -11.66 -1.92
CA ILE A 141 -4.58 -10.63 -2.92
C ILE A 141 -3.39 -9.68 -3.12
N LEU A 142 -2.82 -9.17 -2.02
CA LEU A 142 -1.75 -8.18 -2.08
C LEU A 142 -0.38 -8.80 -2.36
N GLY A 143 -0.14 -10.06 -1.95
CA GLY A 143 1.08 -10.82 -2.23
C GLY A 143 1.25 -11.17 -3.71
N LYS A 144 0.18 -11.56 -4.41
CA LYS A 144 0.22 -11.79 -5.87
C LYS A 144 0.62 -10.52 -6.65
N ASN A 145 0.16 -9.36 -6.18
CA ASN A 145 0.49 -8.07 -6.78
C ASN A 145 1.93 -7.62 -6.45
N ILE A 146 2.46 -8.01 -5.28
CA ILE A 146 3.86 -7.79 -4.92
C ILE A 146 4.76 -8.59 -5.88
N ASP A 147 4.52 -9.89 -6.05
CA ASP A 147 5.34 -10.71 -6.96
C ASP A 147 5.35 -10.17 -8.40
N ALA A 148 4.18 -9.81 -8.96
CA ALA A 148 4.09 -9.22 -10.30
C ALA A 148 4.87 -7.89 -10.45
N SER A 149 4.88 -7.05 -9.42
CA SER A 149 5.67 -5.81 -9.40
C SER A 149 7.18 -6.07 -9.28
N PHE A 150 7.59 -7.11 -8.55
CA PHE A 150 8.99 -7.52 -8.41
C PHE A 150 9.56 -8.16 -9.68
N THR A 151 8.76 -8.96 -10.41
CA THR A 151 9.18 -9.55 -11.70
C THR A 151 9.45 -8.46 -12.74
N ASN A 152 8.54 -7.48 -12.85
CA ASN A 152 8.69 -6.32 -13.74
C ASN A 152 9.90 -5.44 -13.36
N LYS A 153 10.24 -5.35 -12.07
CA LYS A 153 11.43 -4.61 -11.56
C LYS A 153 12.75 -5.32 -11.88
N LYS A 154 12.76 -6.65 -11.94
CA LYS A 154 13.94 -7.44 -12.39
C LYS A 154 14.16 -7.33 -13.90
N GLU A 155 13.11 -7.37 -14.71
CA GLU A 155 13.23 -7.24 -16.17
C GLU A 155 13.65 -5.84 -16.60
N SER A 156 13.08 -4.79 -15.98
CA SER A 156 13.48 -3.40 -16.24
C SER A 156 14.93 -3.11 -15.81
N LYS A 157 15.43 -3.66 -14.70
CA LYS A 157 16.85 -3.58 -14.32
C LYS A 157 17.76 -4.35 -15.26
N LYS A 158 17.34 -5.53 -15.75
CA LYS A 158 18.11 -6.36 -16.69
C LYS A 158 18.22 -5.71 -18.08
N ASN A 159 17.16 -5.05 -18.56
CA ASN A 159 17.20 -4.30 -19.81
C ASN A 159 18.04 -3.02 -19.69
N LYS A 160 17.97 -2.32 -18.55
CA LYS A 160 18.80 -1.13 -18.29
C LYS A 160 20.30 -1.44 -18.19
N SER A 161 20.67 -2.63 -17.70
CA SER A 161 22.07 -3.10 -17.70
C SER A 161 22.60 -3.59 -19.05
N ARG A 162 21.71 -3.87 -20.01
CA ARG A 162 22.10 -4.25 -21.38
C ARG A 162 22.28 -3.04 -22.29
N GLU A 163 21.54 -1.95 -22.05
CA GLU A 163 21.69 -0.70 -22.81
C GLU A 163 22.92 0.13 -22.41
N SER A 164 23.49 -0.08 -21.22
CA SER A 164 24.70 0.63 -20.76
C SER A 164 26.02 0.06 -21.28
N SER A 165 26.00 -0.97 -22.13
CA SER A 165 27.18 -1.50 -22.80
C SER A 165 27.29 -0.94 -24.22
N GLN A 166 27.37 0.39 -24.35
CA GLN A 166 27.82 0.99 -25.60
C GLN A 166 29.34 1.16 -25.57
N VAL A 167 29.95 0.62 -26.63
CA VAL A 167 31.36 0.51 -26.94
C VAL A 167 32.06 1.88 -26.84
N PHE A 168 33.07 1.99 -25.97
CA PHE A 168 34.04 3.07 -26.03
C PHE A 168 35.05 2.74 -27.13
N GLU A 169 34.87 3.31 -28.31
CA GLU A 169 35.93 3.36 -29.33
C GLU A 169 36.91 4.48 -28.97
N ALA A 170 38.14 4.10 -28.63
CA ALA A 170 39.24 5.03 -28.40
C ALA A 170 40.03 5.22 -29.69
N ASN A 171 39.83 6.35 -30.38
CA ASN A 171 40.75 6.83 -31.41
C ASN A 171 41.92 7.57 -30.75
N GLY A 172 43.14 7.16 -31.11
CA GLY A 172 44.37 7.47 -30.37
C GLY A 172 44.95 8.87 -30.58
N ASN A 173 45.94 9.17 -29.72
CA ASN A 173 47.27 9.61 -30.16
C ASN A 173 48.29 9.49 -29.01
N ASN A 174 49.50 9.07 -29.41
CA ASN A 174 50.68 8.84 -28.59
C ASN A 174 51.12 10.08 -27.81
N PHE A 175 51.44 9.90 -26.53
CA PHE A 175 52.55 10.61 -25.89
C PHE A 175 53.39 9.63 -25.08
N GLN A 176 54.62 9.50 -25.53
CA GLN A 176 55.73 8.80 -24.91
C GLN A 176 56.42 9.82 -24.00
N ASN A 177 56.59 9.50 -22.72
CA ASN A 177 57.67 10.02 -21.88
C ASN A 177 57.76 9.22 -20.57
N ASP A 178 59.01 9.04 -20.16
CA ASP A 178 59.52 7.97 -19.33
C ASP A 178 59.31 8.13 -17.81
N VAL A 179 59.19 6.97 -17.16
CA VAL A 179 59.79 6.52 -15.88
C VAL A 179 60.08 7.57 -14.80
N MET A 180 59.51 7.39 -13.60
CA MET A 180 60.30 7.36 -12.35
C MET A 180 59.62 6.54 -11.25
N PHE A 181 60.46 5.75 -10.58
CA PHE A 181 60.19 4.76 -9.54
C PHE A 181 59.68 5.35 -8.21
N GLY A 182 59.01 4.51 -7.41
CA GLY A 182 58.80 4.78 -5.98
C GLY A 182 57.93 3.75 -5.27
N ASN A 183 58.40 2.52 -5.12
CA ASN A 183 57.90 1.59 -4.10
C ASN A 183 58.16 2.17 -2.70
N ASN A 184 57.23 2.01 -1.77
CA ASN A 184 57.55 1.57 -0.40
C ASN A 184 56.30 1.08 0.36
N ASN A 185 56.45 -0.14 0.88
CA ASN A 185 55.69 -0.79 1.94
C ASN A 185 55.33 0.15 3.11
N THR A 186 54.28 -0.14 3.89
CA THR A 186 54.40 -0.93 5.14
C THR A 186 53.03 -1.09 5.83
N ILE A 187 52.75 -2.33 6.22
CA ILE A 187 51.67 -2.78 7.11
C ILE A 187 51.92 -2.27 8.53
N ASN A 188 50.89 -1.87 9.29
CA ASN A 188 50.94 -2.11 10.73
C ASN A 188 49.57 -2.40 11.34
N LYS A 189 49.43 -3.64 11.84
CA LYS A 189 48.48 -4.04 12.87
C LYS A 189 49.07 -3.66 14.23
N GLY A 190 48.26 -3.12 15.14
CA GLY A 190 48.68 -2.89 16.52
C GLY A 190 47.51 -2.57 17.44
N ASN A 191 47.31 -3.45 18.43
CA ASN A 191 46.29 -3.45 19.50
C ASN A 191 46.44 -2.30 20.52
N ILE A 192 45.51 -2.33 21.51
CA ILE A 192 45.56 -1.91 22.92
C ILE A 192 44.61 -0.72 23.19
N LYS A 193 43.59 -0.76 24.06
CA LYS A 193 43.37 -1.48 25.33
C LYS A 193 42.01 -2.17 25.41
#